data_AF-A0A6P2AZN3-F1
#
_entry.id   AF-A0A6P2AZN3-F1
#
_cell.length_a   1.000
_cell.length_b   1.000
_cell.length_c   1.000
_cell.angle_alpha   90.00
_cell.angle_beta   90.00
_cell.angle_gamma   90.00
#
_symmetry.space_group_name_H-M   'P 1'
#
loop_
_entity.id
_entity.type
_entity.pdbx_description
1 polymer ?
#
loop_
_entity_poly.entity_id
_entity_poly.type
_entity_poly.pdbx_seq_one_letter_code
_entity_poly.pdbx_strand_id
1 'polypeptide(L)' 'IFENSPIRVIFSQRQGMNVFREDAAFQHLNQQHRDIIANLPRFHFVLDIQDEGIYYLMSKATANELARFATT' A
#
# COMPACT_ATOMS: atom_id res chain seq x y z
N ILE A 1 6.41 2.02 15.28
CA ILE A 1 6.04 0.61 14.91
C ILE A 1 6.40 0.33 13.46
N PHE A 2 5.99 1.19 12.52
CA PHE A 2 6.21 0.97 11.09
C PHE A 2 7.67 1.06 10.62
N GLU A 3 8.53 1.72 11.38
CA GLU A 3 9.98 1.84 11.10
C GLU A 3 10.67 0.46 11.05
N ASN A 4 10.18 -0.51 11.84
CA ASN A 4 10.73 -1.87 11.88
C ASN A 4 10.02 -2.84 10.92
N SER A 5 9.11 -2.35 10.07
CA SER A 5 8.42 -3.17 9.06
C SER A 5 9.15 -3.06 7.72
N PRO A 6 9.92 -4.08 7.29
CA PRO A 6 10.72 -4.00 6.07
C PRO A 6 9.86 -4.03 4.79
N ILE A 7 8.61 -4.53 4.90
CA ILE A 7 7.64 -4.56 3.81
C ILE A 7 6.36 -3.89 4.31
N ARG A 8 5.86 -2.92 3.55
CA ARG A 8 4.64 -2.17 3.87
C ARG A 8 3.67 -2.26 2.69
N VAL A 9 2.44 -2.70 2.98
CA VAL A 9 1.35 -2.75 2.02
C VAL A 9 0.37 -1.64 2.33
N ILE A 10 0.26 -0.65 1.44
CA ILE A 10 -0.50 0.58 1.66
C ILE A 10 -1.71 0.58 0.73
N PHE A 11 -2.91 0.47 1.32
CA PHE A 11 -4.18 0.63 0.63
C PHE A 11 -4.65 2.10 0.62
N SER A 12 -5.74 2.40 -0.08
CA SER A 12 -6.30 3.76 -0.12
C SER A 12 -6.58 4.28 1.30
N GLN A 13 -6.08 5.46 1.61
CA GLN A 13 -6.30 6.12 2.91
C GLN A 13 -7.15 7.38 2.74
N ARG A 14 -8.46 7.18 2.50
CA ARG A 14 -9.42 8.30 2.27
C ARG A 14 -9.44 9.31 3.41
N GLN A 15 -9.19 8.88 4.64
CA GLN A 15 -9.09 9.73 5.83
C GLN A 15 -7.95 9.21 6.71
N GLY A 16 -6.71 9.45 6.28
CA GLY A 16 -5.54 8.92 7.01
C GLY A 16 -4.18 9.39 6.49
N MET A 17 -4.15 10.43 5.66
CA MET A 17 -2.90 10.81 4.97
C MET A 17 -1.84 11.44 5.88
N ASN A 18 -2.20 11.85 7.10
CA ASN A 18 -1.27 12.48 8.05
C ASN A 18 -0.12 11.54 8.46
N VAL A 19 -0.38 10.23 8.54
CA VAL A 19 0.66 9.25 8.90
C VAL A 19 1.83 9.26 7.91
N PHE A 20 1.57 9.49 6.61
CA PHE A 20 2.60 9.54 5.56
C PHE A 20 3.33 10.89 5.49
N ARG A 21 3.01 11.83 6.40
CA ARG A 21 3.68 13.12 6.53
C ARG A 21 4.48 13.20 7.83
N GLU A 22 3.94 12.62 8.89
CA GLU A 22 4.44 12.79 10.26
C GLU A 22 5.30 11.63 10.74
N ASP A 23 5.04 10.40 10.27
CA ASP A 23 5.78 9.21 10.72
C ASP A 23 7.09 9.04 9.92
N ALA A 24 8.19 8.83 10.64
CA ALA A 24 9.52 8.68 10.06
C ALA A 24 9.62 7.48 9.10
N ALA A 25 8.81 6.45 9.29
CA ALA A 25 8.75 5.29 8.42
C ALA A 25 8.35 5.60 6.97
N PHE A 26 7.79 6.78 6.70
CA PHE A 26 7.31 7.19 5.37
C PHE A 26 7.99 8.46 4.84
N GLN A 27 9.07 8.91 5.47
CA GLN A 27 9.78 10.14 5.06
C GLN A 27 10.38 10.06 3.65
N HIS A 28 10.68 8.86 3.16
CA HIS A 28 11.17 8.62 1.80
C HIS A 28 10.07 8.78 0.74
N LEU A 29 8.79 8.83 1.14
CA LEU A 29 7.70 9.09 0.20
C LEU A 29 7.74 10.55 -0.26
N ASN A 30 7.74 10.75 -1.57
CA ASN A 30 7.58 12.08 -2.16
C ASN A 30 6.09 12.44 -2.32
N GLN A 31 5.82 13.64 -2.86
CA GLN A 31 4.45 14.10 -3.04
C GLN A 31 3.65 13.23 -4.02
N GLN A 32 4.29 12.79 -5.12
CA GLN A 32 3.66 11.92 -6.10
C GLN A 32 3.19 10.59 -5.47
N HIS A 33 4.01 9.97 -4.61
CA HIS A 33 3.62 8.75 -3.90
C HIS A 33 2.40 8.99 -3.01
N ARG A 34 2.37 10.11 -2.29
CA ARG A 34 1.22 10.48 -1.45
C ARG A 34 -0.04 10.71 -2.27
N ASP A 35 0.07 11.36 -3.43
CA ASP A 35 -1.06 11.60 -4.33
C ASP A 35 -1.61 10.28 -4.91
N ILE A 36 -0.72 9.33 -5.23
CA ILE A 36 -1.10 7.97 -5.63
C ILE A 36 -1.87 7.27 -4.50
N ILE A 37 -1.31 7.24 -3.29
CA ILE A 37 -1.93 6.57 -2.13
C ILE A 37 -3.33 7.15 -1.82
N ALA A 38 -3.49 8.47 -1.91
CA ALA A 38 -4.75 9.15 -1.66
C ALA A 38 -5.85 8.76 -2.68
N ASN A 39 -5.46 8.40 -3.90
CA ASN A 39 -6.37 8.12 -5.02
C ASN A 39 -6.41 6.65 -5.44
N LEU A 40 -5.89 5.73 -4.62
CA LEU A 40 -5.86 4.30 -4.94
C LEU A 40 -7.28 3.76 -5.23
N PRO A 41 -7.54 3.18 -6.42
CA PRO A 41 -8.79 2.50 -6.70
C PRO A 41 -8.94 1.23 -5.87
N ARG A 42 -10.15 0.66 -5.84
CA ARG A 42 -10.38 -0.63 -5.19
C ARG A 42 -9.43 -1.69 -5.78
N PHE A 43 -8.92 -2.56 -4.92
CA PHE A 43 -7.96 -3.62 -5.24
C PHE A 43 -6.57 -3.14 -5.67
N HIS A 44 -6.27 -1.85 -5.62
CA HIS A 44 -4.92 -1.35 -5.85
C HIS A 44 -4.22 -1.04 -4.52
N PHE A 45 -2.91 -1.17 -4.50
CA PHE A 45 -2.08 -0.86 -3.34
C PHE A 45 -0.68 -0.42 -3.77
N VAL A 46 -0.02 0.29 -2.87
CA VAL A 46 1.42 0.58 -2.96
C VAL A 46 2.16 -0.44 -2.10
N LEU A 47 3.16 -1.09 -2.69
CA LEU A 47 4.11 -1.97 -2.01
C LEU A 47 5.41 -1.20 -1.82
N ASP A 48 5.74 -0.92 -0.56
CA ASP A 48 6.98 -0.26 -0.17
C ASP A 48 7.90 -1.30 0.48
N ILE A 49 9.01 -1.61 -0.18
CA ILE A 49 10.03 -2.53 0.29
C ILE A 49 11.27 -1.70 0.62
N GLN A 50 11.66 -1.74 1.89
CA GLN A 50 12.81 -1.00 2.38
C GLN A 50 14.08 -1.41 1.62
N ASP A 51 14.88 -0.43 1.23
CA ASP A 51 16.13 -0.57 0.46
C ASP A 51 15.99 -1.19 -0.95
N GLU A 52 14.78 -1.51 -1.41
CA GLU A 52 14.52 -2.07 -2.74
C GLU A 52 13.73 -1.09 -3.62
N GLY A 53 12.57 -0.60 -3.16
CA GLY A 53 11.77 0.34 -3.93
C GLY A 53 10.29 0.40 -3.55
N ILE A 54 9.58 1.26 -4.29
CA ILE A 54 8.15 1.53 -4.13
C ILE A 54 7.44 1.15 -5.43
N TYR A 55 6.45 0.28 -5.33
CA TYR A 55 5.75 -0.30 -6.46
C TYR A 55 4.25 -0.07 -6.37
N TYR A 56 3.63 0.28 -7.49
CA TYR A 56 2.17 0.35 -7.62
C TYR A 56 1.65 -0.96 -8.20
N LEU A 57 0.76 -1.64 -7.47
CA LEU A 57 0.29 -2.98 -7.82
C LEU A 57 -1.23 -3.08 -7.74
N MET A 58 -1.78 -4.05 -8.47
CA MET A 58 -3.17 -4.46 -8.40
C MET A 58 -3.25 -5.87 -7.81
N SER A 59 -4.10 -6.04 -6.79
CA SER A 59 -4.49 -7.34 -6.26
C SER A 59 -5.53 -7.96 -7.18
N LYS A 60 -5.21 -9.13 -7.73
CA LYS A 60 -6.13 -9.92 -8.54
C LYS A 60 -6.07 -11.38 -8.08
N ALA A 61 -7.18 -11.88 -7.57
CA ALA A 61 -7.31 -13.28 -7.24
C ALA A 61 -7.24 -14.14 -8.51
N THR A 62 -6.48 -15.22 -8.42
CA THR A 62 -6.47 -16.29 -9.42
C THR A 62 -7.78 -17.08 -9.36
N ALA A 63 -8.09 -17.82 -10.44
CA ALA A 63 -9.29 -18.68 -10.47
C ALA A 63 -9.31 -19.70 -9.32
N ASN A 64 -8.14 -20.23 -8.96
CA ASN A 64 -8.01 -21.20 -7.86
C ASN A 64 -8.25 -20.56 -6.49
N GLU A 65 -7.80 -19.32 -6.27
CA GLU A 65 -8.07 -18.59 -5.04
C GLU A 65 -9.56 -18.26 -4.91
N LEU A 66 -10.20 -17.82 -6.01
CA LEU A 66 -11.65 -17.60 -6.00
C LEU A 66 -12.41 -18.90 -5.71
N ALA A 67 -12.06 -20.02 -6.36
CA ALA A 67 -12.70 -21.31 -6.12
C ALA A 67 -12.56 -21.78 -4.66
N ARG A 68 -11.45 -21.42 -3.99
CA ARG A 68 -11.19 -21.79 -2.59
C ARG A 68 -11.84 -20.85 -1.58
N PHE A 69 -11.93 -19.55 -1.87
CA PHE A 69 -12.24 -18.51 -0.87
C PHE A 69 -13.50 -17.69 -1.17
N ALA A 70 -14.20 -17.91 -2.29
CA ALA A 70 -15.40 -17.13 -2.64
C ALA A 70 -16.62 -17.38 -1.75
N THR A 71 -16.60 -18.37 -0.85
CA THR A 71 -17.76 -18.79 -0.05
C THR A 71 -17.77 -18.26 1.40
N THR A 72 -17.12 -17.13 1.67
CA THR A 72 -17.21 -16.45 2.98
C THR A 72 -18.09 -15.22 2.87
#